data_AF-A0A2N8N224-F1
#
_entry.id   AF-A0A2N8N224-F1
#
_cell.length_a   1.000
_cell.length_b   1.000
_cell.length_c   1.000
_cell.angle_alpha   90.00
_cell.angle_beta   90.00
_cell.angle_gamma   90.00
#
_symmetry.space_group_name_H-M   'P 1'
#
loop_
_entity.id
_entity.type
_entity.pdbx_description
1 polymer ?
#
loop_
_entity_poly.entity_id
_entity_poly.type
_entity_poly.pdbx_seq_one_letter_code
_entity_poly.pdbx_strand_id
1 'polypeptide(L)'
;MKTKILLVSLVGALFATAACSGEPPPAPVTVTATPSSTVPAPPAGPDAKTVAWLDGVCGAVYGFMKAHDEYSRKQQSGVEVTRNALKEELGIRAGFAGKTVDDLNALPASPIPGGDAVRKSLVDQYTAARDAAAAGKQRLEKSGNEAAMDAAIKAMDAVQKPVTDTPDLMPALKIETQELMAAAAAAKNCASPH
;
A
#
# COMPACT_ATOMS: atom_id res chain seq x y z
N MET A 1 23.72 -23.81 24.18
CA MET A 1 24.63 -22.68 24.49
C MET A 1 23.81 -21.58 25.16
N LYS A 2 24.33 -21.03 26.26
CA LYS A 2 23.64 -20.16 27.23
C LYS A 2 24.18 -18.73 27.06
N THR A 3 23.36 -17.72 26.78
CA THR A 3 23.71 -16.29 26.94
C THR A 3 22.43 -15.44 26.84
N LYS A 4 21.78 -15.13 27.98
CA LYS A 4 21.92 -13.95 28.86
C LYS A 4 21.19 -12.70 28.33
N ILE A 5 20.01 -12.49 28.91
CA ILE A 5 19.15 -11.29 28.88
C ILE A 5 19.81 -10.21 29.75
N LEU A 6 19.84 -8.96 29.27
CA LEU A 6 20.15 -7.79 30.09
C LEU A 6 18.96 -6.83 30.09
N LEU A 7 18.30 -6.77 31.26
CA LEU A 7 17.40 -5.72 31.72
C LEU A 7 18.21 -4.50 32.15
N VAL A 8 17.76 -3.30 31.80
CA VAL A 8 18.14 -2.06 32.49
C VAL A 8 16.86 -1.29 32.80
N SER A 9 16.46 -1.37 34.08
CA SER A 9 15.46 -0.51 34.71
C SER A 9 16.15 0.77 35.19
N LEU A 10 15.53 1.94 34.97
CA LEU A 10 15.91 3.17 35.67
C LEU A 10 14.71 3.68 36.48
N VAL A 11 14.87 3.62 37.80
CA VAL A 11 14.03 4.22 38.84
C VAL A 11 14.70 5.54 39.24
N GLY A 12 13.93 6.62 39.38
CA GLY A 12 14.42 7.90 39.89
C GLY A 12 13.28 8.71 40.51
N ALA A 13 13.39 8.97 41.81
CA ALA A 13 12.34 9.39 42.74
C ALA A 13 12.26 10.91 42.98
N LEU A 14 11.06 11.35 43.37
CA LEU A 14 10.67 12.40 44.34
C LEU A 14 11.58 13.63 44.57
N PHE A 15 10.96 14.82 44.49
CA PHE A 15 11.06 15.85 45.54
C PHE A 15 9.73 16.60 45.69
N ALA A 16 9.23 16.66 46.93
CA ALA A 16 8.18 17.55 47.41
C ALA A 16 8.81 18.56 48.38
N THR A 17 8.43 19.84 48.28
CA THR A 17 8.69 20.86 49.30
C THR A 17 7.48 21.78 49.45
N ALA A 18 7.18 22.11 50.71
CA ALA A 18 6.01 22.82 51.21
C ALA A 18 6.24 24.33 51.45
N ALA A 19 5.17 25.01 51.92
CA ALA A 19 5.06 26.33 52.57
C ALA A 19 4.85 27.55 51.64
N CYS A 20 4.12 28.63 51.97
CA CYS A 20 3.35 29.03 53.17
C CYS A 20 2.31 30.12 52.82
N SER A 21 1.43 30.39 53.78
CA SER A 21 0.21 31.23 53.81
C SER A 21 0.28 32.71 53.38
N GLY A 22 -0.88 33.23 52.99
CA GLY A 22 -1.21 34.67 53.03
C GLY A 22 -2.55 34.99 52.35
N GLU A 23 -3.63 35.13 53.13
CA GLU A 23 -4.95 35.56 52.64
C GLU A 23 -5.16 37.06 52.91
N PRO A 24 -5.47 37.87 51.90
CA PRO A 24 -6.01 39.23 52.07
C PRO A 24 -7.51 39.32 51.70
N PRO A 25 -8.26 40.30 52.25
CA PRO A 25 -9.72 40.41 52.13
C PRO A 25 -10.19 40.80 50.71
N PRO A 26 -11.46 40.52 50.37
CA PRO A 26 -11.97 40.68 49.01
C PRO A 26 -12.18 42.15 48.63
N ALA A 27 -11.63 42.55 47.48
CA ALA A 27 -11.96 43.79 46.79
C ALA A 27 -13.10 43.55 45.77
N PRO A 28 -13.92 44.57 45.45
CA PRO A 28 -15.12 44.39 44.66
C PRO A 28 -14.85 44.19 43.15
N VAL A 29 -15.72 43.35 42.59
CA VAL A 29 -15.94 42.92 41.21
C VAL A 29 -15.38 43.81 40.09
N THR A 30 -14.61 43.19 39.18
CA THR A 30 -14.53 43.61 37.78
C THR A 30 -14.61 42.33 36.93
N VAL A 31 -15.72 42.12 36.25
CA VAL A 31 -15.89 41.01 35.29
C VAL A 31 -15.01 41.32 34.09
N THR A 32 -13.75 40.89 34.18
CA THR A 32 -12.85 40.84 33.04
C THR A 32 -13.20 39.57 32.30
N ALA A 33 -13.76 39.69 31.10
CA ALA A 33 -13.96 38.56 30.22
C ALA A 33 -12.59 37.94 29.93
N THR A 34 -12.31 36.79 30.55
CA THR A 34 -11.17 35.96 30.22
C THR A 34 -11.28 35.63 28.73
N PRO A 35 -10.28 35.95 27.88
CA PRO A 35 -10.26 35.37 26.54
C PRO A 35 -10.29 33.86 26.73
N SER A 36 -11.30 33.19 26.16
CA SER A 36 -11.34 31.73 26.13
C SER A 36 -10.01 31.25 25.59
N SER A 37 -9.17 30.67 26.46
CA SER A 37 -8.01 29.89 26.06
C SER A 37 -8.51 28.87 25.05
N THR A 38 -8.19 29.11 23.79
CA THR A 38 -8.43 28.18 22.71
C THR A 38 -7.56 26.98 23.04
N VAL A 39 -8.18 25.93 23.59
CA VAL A 39 -7.54 24.62 23.71
C VAL A 39 -6.98 24.32 22.33
N PRO A 40 -5.66 24.09 22.17
CA PRO A 40 -5.11 23.71 20.89
C PRO A 40 -5.90 22.51 20.39
N ALA A 41 -6.50 22.65 19.19
CA ALA A 41 -7.15 21.52 18.56
C ALA A 41 -6.14 20.35 18.56
N PRO A 42 -6.55 19.13 18.93
CA PRO A 42 -5.67 17.98 18.82
C PRO A 42 -5.09 17.98 17.41
N PRO A 43 -3.79 17.63 17.24
CA PRO A 43 -3.14 17.69 15.94
C PRO A 43 -4.04 16.97 14.94
N ALA A 44 -4.39 17.68 13.86
CA ALA A 44 -5.21 17.11 12.82
C ALA A 44 -4.53 15.80 12.38
N GLY A 45 -5.31 14.71 12.33
CA GLY A 45 -4.82 13.44 11.82
C GLY A 45 -4.31 13.57 10.38
N PRO A 46 -3.70 12.52 9.83
CA PRO A 46 -3.18 12.55 8.47
C PRO A 46 -4.26 12.98 7.48
N ASP A 47 -3.87 13.75 6.46
CA ASP A 47 -4.80 14.27 5.44
C ASP A 47 -5.63 13.15 4.81
N ALA A 48 -6.95 13.24 4.95
CA ALA A 48 -7.87 12.17 4.57
C ALA A 48 -7.84 11.87 3.06
N LYS A 49 -7.57 12.87 2.22
CA LYS A 49 -7.46 12.68 0.76
C LYS A 49 -6.20 11.89 0.42
N THR A 50 -5.09 12.22 1.07
CA THR A 50 -3.81 11.52 0.93
C THR A 50 -3.91 10.08 1.43
N VAL A 51 -4.55 9.87 2.59
CA VAL A 51 -4.84 8.52 3.10
C VAL A 51 -5.66 7.70 2.09
N ALA A 52 -6.78 8.26 1.60
CA ALA A 52 -7.64 7.57 0.65
C ALA A 52 -6.93 7.26 -0.69
N TRP A 53 -6.08 8.18 -1.17
CA TRP A 53 -5.33 7.98 -2.39
C TRP A 53 -4.27 6.88 -2.24
N LEU A 54 -3.51 6.90 -1.15
CA LEU A 54 -2.54 5.85 -0.82
C LEU A 54 -3.21 4.48 -0.65
N ASP A 55 -4.34 4.45 0.07
CA ASP A 55 -5.13 3.23 0.26
C ASP A 55 -5.59 2.63 -1.08
N GLY A 56 -5.98 3.48 -2.03
CA GLY A 56 -6.35 3.08 -3.38
C GLY A 56 -5.18 2.51 -4.19
N VAL A 57 -4.01 3.20 -4.20
CA VAL A 57 -2.81 2.71 -4.91
C VAL A 57 -2.33 1.38 -4.33
N CYS A 58 -2.17 1.31 -3.01
CA CYS A 58 -1.75 0.08 -2.32
C CYS A 58 -2.77 -1.05 -2.53
N GLY A 59 -4.08 -0.73 -2.49
CA GLY A 59 -5.14 -1.71 -2.72
C GLY A 59 -5.10 -2.32 -4.12
N ALA A 60 -4.82 -1.52 -5.14
CA ALA A 60 -4.70 -1.99 -6.52
C ALA A 60 -3.46 -2.88 -6.71
N VAL A 61 -2.31 -2.45 -6.19
CA VAL A 61 -1.02 -3.14 -6.36
C VAL A 61 -0.93 -4.40 -5.49
N TYR A 62 -1.17 -4.30 -4.19
CA TYR A 62 -1.12 -5.47 -3.31
C TYR A 62 -2.32 -6.39 -3.52
N GLY A 63 -3.45 -5.87 -4.01
CA GLY A 63 -4.57 -6.69 -4.47
C GLY A 63 -4.17 -7.61 -5.62
N PHE A 64 -3.36 -7.13 -6.57
CA PHE A 64 -2.78 -7.99 -7.61
C PHE A 64 -1.87 -9.08 -7.04
N MET A 65 -0.93 -8.69 -6.17
CA MET A 65 0.03 -9.63 -5.58
C MET A 65 -0.69 -10.72 -4.78
N LYS A 66 -1.69 -10.33 -3.99
CA LYS A 66 -2.56 -11.25 -3.25
C LYS A 66 -3.31 -12.19 -4.17
N ALA A 67 -3.99 -11.68 -5.20
CA ALA A 67 -4.74 -12.52 -6.13
C ALA A 67 -3.83 -13.53 -6.84
N HIS A 68 -2.63 -13.08 -7.24
CA HIS A 68 -1.61 -13.92 -7.86
C HIS A 68 -1.12 -15.03 -6.91
N ASP A 69 -0.80 -14.69 -5.66
CA ASP A 69 -0.33 -15.63 -4.64
C ASP A 69 -1.43 -16.62 -4.22
N GLU A 70 -2.63 -16.15 -3.91
CA GLU A 70 -3.79 -17.00 -3.59
C GLU A 70 -4.12 -17.99 -4.71
N TYR A 71 -4.00 -17.53 -5.96
CA TYR A 71 -4.18 -18.40 -7.12
C TYR A 71 -3.06 -19.43 -7.21
N SER A 72 -1.80 -19.00 -7.07
CA SER A 72 -0.63 -19.89 -7.15
C SER A 72 -0.65 -20.98 -6.08
N ARG A 73 -1.08 -20.68 -4.84
CA ARG A 73 -1.21 -21.66 -3.75
C ARG A 73 -2.26 -22.75 -4.02
N LYS A 74 -3.26 -22.46 -4.86
CA LYS A 74 -4.31 -23.43 -5.23
C LYS A 74 -3.87 -24.36 -6.36
N GLN A 75 -2.81 -24.03 -7.08
CA GLN A 75 -2.29 -24.86 -8.16
C GLN A 75 -1.51 -26.05 -7.59
N GLN A 76 -1.77 -27.25 -8.13
CA GLN A 76 -1.02 -28.45 -7.77
C GLN A 76 0.35 -28.43 -8.47
N SER A 77 1.42 -28.64 -7.71
CA SER A 77 2.75 -28.82 -8.27
C SER A 77 2.89 -30.16 -8.99
N GLY A 78 3.76 -30.23 -9.99
CA GLY A 78 4.07 -31.46 -10.73
C GLY A 78 3.02 -31.90 -11.76
N VAL A 79 1.98 -31.09 -11.99
CA VAL A 79 1.00 -31.31 -13.06
C VAL A 79 1.57 -30.86 -14.40
N GLU A 80 1.35 -31.67 -15.45
CA GLU A 80 1.75 -31.34 -16.82
C GLU A 80 1.02 -30.08 -17.32
N VAL A 81 1.77 -29.11 -17.83
CA VAL A 81 1.20 -27.89 -18.40
C VAL A 81 0.62 -28.20 -19.78
N THR A 82 -0.69 -28.44 -19.81
CA THR A 82 -1.41 -28.59 -21.07
C THR A 82 -1.67 -27.23 -21.74
N ARG A 83 -1.86 -27.23 -23.06
CA ARG A 83 -2.30 -26.01 -23.79
C ARG A 83 -3.56 -25.39 -23.19
N ASN A 84 -4.54 -26.21 -22.80
CA ASN A 84 -5.78 -25.71 -22.23
C ASN A 84 -5.55 -25.07 -20.86
N ALA A 85 -4.74 -25.71 -20.01
CA ALA A 85 -4.35 -25.15 -18.72
C ALA A 85 -3.62 -23.82 -18.90
N LEU A 86 -2.64 -23.75 -19.81
CA LEU A 86 -1.89 -22.51 -20.09
C LEU A 86 -2.77 -21.38 -20.64
N LYS A 87 -3.76 -21.71 -21.48
CA LYS A 87 -4.73 -20.73 -22.00
C LYS A 87 -5.62 -20.17 -20.89
N GLU A 88 -6.09 -21.03 -19.99
CA GLU A 88 -6.88 -20.62 -18.82
C GLU A 88 -6.06 -19.73 -17.88
N GLU A 89 -4.84 -20.17 -17.57
CA GLU A 89 -3.87 -19.46 -16.76
C GLU A 89 -3.63 -18.03 -17.26
N LEU A 90 -3.33 -17.88 -18.55
CA LEU A 90 -3.15 -16.56 -19.18
C LEU A 90 -4.41 -15.70 -19.10
N GLY A 91 -5.60 -16.31 -19.23
CA GLY A 91 -6.87 -15.59 -19.08
C GLY A 91 -7.07 -15.04 -17.67
N ILE A 92 -6.82 -15.86 -16.65
CA ILE A 92 -6.95 -15.47 -15.24
C ILE A 92 -5.97 -14.35 -14.90
N ARG A 93 -4.71 -14.50 -15.34
CA ARG A 93 -3.65 -13.53 -15.12
C ARG A 93 -3.87 -12.21 -15.85
N ALA A 94 -4.40 -12.23 -17.08
CA ALA A 94 -4.88 -11.02 -17.74
C ALA A 94 -5.97 -10.33 -16.91
N GLY A 95 -6.89 -11.09 -16.33
CA GLY A 95 -7.94 -10.58 -15.45
C GLY A 95 -7.40 -9.85 -14.22
N PHE A 96 -6.40 -10.41 -13.54
CA PHE A 96 -5.77 -9.76 -12.39
C PHE A 96 -5.10 -8.43 -12.77
N ALA A 97 -4.28 -8.44 -13.82
CA ALA A 97 -3.61 -7.22 -14.28
C ALA A 97 -4.62 -6.17 -14.78
N GLY A 98 -5.68 -6.60 -15.47
CA GLY A 98 -6.77 -5.73 -15.91
C GLY A 98 -7.49 -5.05 -14.75
N LYS A 99 -7.85 -5.80 -13.70
CA LYS A 99 -8.47 -5.23 -12.51
C LYS A 99 -7.58 -4.15 -11.88
N THR A 100 -6.27 -4.38 -11.79
CA THR A 100 -5.33 -3.38 -11.25
C THR A 100 -5.27 -2.12 -12.11
N VAL A 101 -5.29 -2.25 -13.44
CA VAL A 101 -5.38 -1.09 -14.34
C VAL A 101 -6.67 -0.30 -14.09
N ASP A 102 -7.80 -0.99 -13.95
CA ASP A 102 -9.09 -0.36 -13.70
C ASP A 102 -9.11 0.35 -12.34
N ASP A 103 -8.65 -0.32 -11.28
CA ASP A 103 -8.58 0.24 -9.93
C ASP A 103 -7.67 1.48 -9.88
N LEU A 104 -6.50 1.43 -10.54
CA LEU A 104 -5.58 2.57 -10.62
C LEU A 104 -6.19 3.73 -11.41
N ASN A 105 -6.82 3.47 -12.55
CA ASN A 105 -7.45 4.54 -13.37
C ASN A 105 -8.67 5.17 -12.69
N ALA A 106 -9.32 4.47 -11.77
CA ALA A 106 -10.43 5.00 -10.99
C ALA A 106 -9.99 5.97 -9.88
N LEU A 107 -8.70 6.05 -9.57
CA LEU A 107 -8.19 6.97 -8.55
C LEU A 107 -8.29 8.43 -8.99
N PRO A 108 -8.62 9.36 -8.07
CA PRO A 108 -8.53 10.78 -8.36
C PRO A 108 -7.07 11.21 -8.59
N ALA A 109 -6.90 12.46 -9.04
CA ALA A 109 -5.59 13.10 -9.10
C ALA A 109 -4.87 13.01 -7.75
N SER A 110 -3.57 12.76 -7.80
CA SER A 110 -2.78 12.52 -6.59
C SER A 110 -2.64 13.81 -5.78
N PRO A 111 -2.90 13.77 -4.46
CA PRO A 111 -2.54 14.86 -3.57
C PRO A 111 -1.03 14.88 -3.27
N ILE A 112 -0.28 13.84 -3.67
CA ILE A 112 1.16 13.70 -3.42
C ILE A 112 1.91 14.22 -4.65
N PRO A 113 2.88 15.15 -4.49
CA PRO A 113 3.73 15.59 -5.59
C PRO A 113 4.41 14.40 -6.31
N GLY A 114 4.18 14.29 -7.63
CA GLY A 114 4.70 13.19 -8.43
C GLY A 114 3.90 11.88 -8.36
N GLY A 115 2.88 11.78 -7.50
CA GLY A 115 2.07 10.56 -7.36
C GLY A 115 1.29 10.18 -8.61
N ASP A 116 0.87 11.16 -9.42
CA ASP A 116 0.24 10.89 -10.73
C ASP A 116 1.20 10.22 -11.72
N ALA A 117 2.50 10.58 -11.68
CA ALA A 117 3.51 9.97 -12.53
C ALA A 117 3.79 8.52 -12.10
N VAL A 118 3.82 8.25 -10.79
CA VAL A 118 3.93 6.89 -10.25
C VAL A 118 2.70 6.06 -10.63
N ARG A 119 1.49 6.59 -10.43
CA ARG A 119 0.24 5.92 -10.86
C ARG A 119 0.28 5.58 -12.34
N LYS A 120 0.68 6.52 -13.19
CA LYS A 120 0.82 6.28 -14.63
C LYS A 120 1.81 5.16 -14.94
N SER A 121 2.99 5.16 -14.30
CA SER A 121 3.98 4.10 -14.48
C SER A 121 3.43 2.72 -14.11
N LEU A 122 2.68 2.63 -13.02
CA LEU A 122 2.00 1.39 -12.60
C LEU A 122 0.95 0.98 -13.64
N VAL A 123 0.08 1.90 -14.09
CA VAL A 123 -0.92 1.63 -15.13
C VAL A 123 -0.26 1.09 -16.40
N ASP A 124 0.83 1.70 -16.85
CA ASP A 124 1.55 1.28 -18.05
C ASP A 124 2.14 -0.14 -17.87
N GLN A 125 2.72 -0.43 -16.69
CA GLN A 125 3.27 -1.74 -16.35
C GLN A 125 2.20 -2.85 -16.31
N TYR A 126 1.08 -2.62 -15.61
CA TYR A 126 -0.01 -3.61 -15.52
C TYR A 126 -0.76 -3.77 -16.84
N THR A 127 -0.85 -2.70 -17.65
CA THR A 127 -1.40 -2.78 -19.01
C THR A 127 -0.54 -3.69 -19.89
N ALA A 128 0.79 -3.52 -19.86
CA ALA A 128 1.69 -4.39 -20.61
C ALA A 128 1.56 -5.87 -20.21
N ALA A 129 1.45 -6.16 -18.90
CA ALA A 129 1.22 -7.51 -18.40
C ALA A 129 -0.13 -8.10 -18.89
N ARG A 130 -1.22 -7.33 -18.75
CA ARG A 130 -2.56 -7.71 -19.23
C ARG A 130 -2.54 -8.04 -20.73
N ASP A 131 -1.97 -7.15 -21.53
CA ASP A 131 -1.98 -7.26 -22.98
C ASP A 131 -1.11 -8.43 -23.46
N ALA A 132 0.05 -8.66 -22.81
CA ALA A 132 0.88 -9.82 -23.08
C ALA A 132 0.14 -11.15 -22.80
N ALA A 133 -0.53 -11.25 -21.65
CA ALA A 133 -1.35 -12.43 -21.34
C ALA A 133 -2.47 -12.66 -22.36
N ALA A 134 -3.22 -11.61 -22.68
CA ALA A 134 -4.33 -11.68 -23.63
C ALA A 134 -3.83 -12.12 -25.02
N ALA A 135 -2.70 -11.56 -25.47
CA ALA A 135 -2.08 -11.95 -26.74
C ALA A 135 -1.59 -13.40 -26.74
N GLY A 136 -0.96 -13.86 -25.65
CA GLY A 136 -0.53 -15.25 -25.49
C GLY A 136 -1.71 -16.22 -25.55
N LYS A 137 -2.79 -15.92 -24.81
CA LYS A 137 -4.04 -16.68 -24.82
C LYS A 137 -4.62 -16.76 -26.23
N GLN A 138 -4.76 -15.62 -26.90
CA GLN A 138 -5.31 -15.56 -28.25
C GLN A 138 -4.48 -16.38 -29.26
N ARG A 139 -3.15 -16.40 -29.09
CA ARG A 139 -2.27 -17.18 -29.95
C ARG A 139 -2.45 -18.68 -29.72
N LEU A 140 -2.60 -19.11 -28.47
CA LEU A 140 -2.96 -20.49 -28.14
C LEU A 140 -4.36 -20.87 -28.63
N GLU A 141 -5.30 -19.94 -28.72
CA GLU A 141 -6.63 -20.22 -29.29
C GLU A 141 -6.54 -20.48 -30.79
N LYS A 142 -5.72 -19.68 -31.49
CA LYS A 142 -5.53 -19.77 -32.95
C LYS A 142 -4.67 -20.95 -33.39
N SER A 143 -3.71 -21.40 -32.57
CA SER A 143 -2.76 -22.46 -32.91
C SER A 143 -2.32 -23.25 -31.68
N GLY A 144 -2.08 -24.56 -31.86
CA GLY A 144 -1.49 -25.44 -30.85
C GLY A 144 -0.06 -25.89 -31.18
N ASN A 145 0.60 -25.23 -32.14
CA ASN A 145 1.97 -25.57 -32.50
C ASN A 145 2.99 -25.07 -31.46
N GLU A 146 4.21 -25.58 -31.55
CA GLU A 146 5.32 -25.25 -30.64
C GLU A 146 5.56 -23.74 -30.53
N ALA A 147 5.55 -23.01 -31.65
CA ALA A 147 5.70 -21.56 -31.65
C ALA A 147 4.58 -20.80 -30.92
N ALA A 148 3.36 -21.36 -30.83
CA ALA A 148 2.29 -20.79 -30.02
C ALA A 148 2.49 -21.10 -28.53
N MET A 149 2.98 -22.29 -28.20
CA MET A 149 3.35 -22.67 -26.83
C MET A 149 4.49 -21.79 -26.30
N ASP A 150 5.57 -21.60 -27.08
CA ASP A 150 6.70 -20.73 -26.71
C ASP A 150 6.28 -19.29 -26.46
N ALA A 151 5.41 -18.75 -27.33
CA ALA A 151 4.89 -17.40 -27.18
C ALA A 151 4.01 -17.27 -25.93
N ALA A 152 3.24 -18.30 -25.58
CA ALA A 152 2.43 -18.35 -24.38
C ALA A 152 3.28 -18.44 -23.10
N ILE A 153 4.37 -19.20 -23.12
CA ILE A 153 5.34 -19.26 -22.02
C ILE A 153 6.00 -17.88 -21.82
N LYS A 154 6.44 -17.22 -22.89
CA LYS A 154 6.97 -15.84 -22.80
C LYS A 154 5.94 -14.85 -22.28
N ALA A 155 4.66 -15.02 -22.64
CA ALA A 155 3.59 -14.21 -22.09
C ALA A 155 3.42 -14.44 -20.59
N MET A 156 3.57 -15.68 -20.10
CA MET A 156 3.56 -15.97 -18.66
C MET A 156 4.68 -15.25 -17.90
N ASP A 157 5.88 -15.17 -18.47
CA ASP A 157 6.99 -14.42 -17.88
C ASP A 157 6.65 -12.92 -17.78
N ALA A 158 6.07 -12.35 -18.84
CA ALA A 158 5.66 -10.95 -18.87
C ALA A 158 4.62 -10.61 -17.79
N VAL A 159 3.72 -11.55 -17.45
CA VAL A 159 2.69 -11.33 -16.42
C VAL A 159 3.21 -11.51 -15.00
N GLN A 160 4.33 -12.22 -14.84
CA GLN A 160 5.01 -12.31 -13.55
C GLN A 160 5.85 -11.07 -13.25
N LYS A 161 6.23 -10.31 -14.28
CA LYS A 161 7.06 -9.10 -14.13
C LYS A 161 6.51 -8.09 -13.11
N PRO A 162 5.20 -7.79 -13.02
CA PRO A 162 4.69 -6.91 -11.96
C PRO A 162 4.76 -7.51 -10.55
N VAL A 163 4.89 -8.82 -10.39
CA VAL A 163 5.15 -9.42 -9.07
C VAL A 163 6.59 -9.19 -8.66
N THR A 164 7.54 -9.30 -9.60
CA THR A 164 8.98 -9.24 -9.31
C THR A 164 9.56 -7.83 -9.36
N ASP A 165 9.02 -6.97 -10.23
CA ASP A 165 9.64 -5.70 -10.61
C ASP A 165 8.83 -4.48 -10.13
N THR A 166 7.64 -4.68 -9.53
CA THR A 166 6.92 -3.54 -8.95
C THR A 166 7.74 -3.00 -7.78
N PRO A 167 8.18 -1.72 -7.87
CA PRO A 167 9.00 -1.14 -6.83
C PRO A 167 8.22 -1.04 -5.52
N ASP A 168 8.94 -1.01 -4.39
CA ASP A 168 8.37 -0.55 -3.14
C ASP A 168 7.73 0.83 -3.38
N LEU A 169 6.44 0.92 -3.07
CA LEU A 169 5.64 2.12 -3.33
C LEU A 169 6.11 3.30 -2.48
N MET A 170 6.67 3.04 -1.29
CA MET A 170 7.05 4.12 -0.36
C MET A 170 8.23 4.95 -0.91
N PRO A 171 9.36 4.35 -1.35
CA PRO A 171 10.41 5.07 -2.07
C PRO A 171 9.93 5.69 -3.39
N ALA A 172 9.11 4.97 -4.17
CA ALA A 172 8.65 5.46 -5.47
C ALA A 172 7.82 6.75 -5.34
N LEU A 173 6.98 6.84 -4.30
CA LEU A 173 6.14 7.99 -3.99
C LEU A 173 6.85 9.06 -3.14
N LYS A 174 8.13 8.85 -2.80
CA LYS A 174 8.92 9.75 -1.93
C LYS A 174 8.20 10.06 -0.60
N ILE A 175 7.64 9.01 0.01
CA ILE A 175 6.99 9.10 1.33
C ILE A 175 8.09 9.24 2.39
N GLU A 176 8.60 10.46 2.55
CA GLU A 176 9.76 10.76 3.42
C GLU A 176 9.39 11.71 4.57
N THR A 177 8.29 12.45 4.44
CA THR A 177 7.83 13.37 5.49
C THR A 177 7.02 12.61 6.53
N GLN A 178 7.05 13.09 7.78
CA GLN A 178 6.28 12.49 8.88
C GLN A 178 4.77 12.46 8.57
N GLU A 179 4.27 13.48 7.87
CA GLU A 179 2.88 13.56 7.43
C GLU A 179 2.53 12.47 6.41
N LEU A 180 3.35 12.29 5.38
CA LEU A 180 3.13 11.27 4.36
C LEU A 180 3.28 9.86 4.95
N MET A 181 4.24 9.66 5.85
CA MET A 181 4.40 8.38 6.56
C MET A 181 3.19 8.08 7.45
N ALA A 182 2.63 9.08 8.15
CA ALA A 182 1.41 8.92 8.92
C ALA A 182 0.20 8.60 8.02
N ALA A 183 0.11 9.24 6.85
CA ALA A 183 -0.94 8.95 5.88
C ALA A 183 -0.83 7.53 5.30
N ALA A 184 0.37 7.09 4.96
CA ALA A 184 0.63 5.72 4.52
C ALA A 184 0.31 4.68 5.61
N ALA A 185 0.64 4.97 6.87
CA ALA A 185 0.29 4.10 8.00
C ALA A 185 -1.22 4.04 8.25
N ALA A 186 -1.95 5.12 7.98
CA ALA A 186 -3.41 5.16 8.11
C ALA A 186 -4.14 4.53 6.91
N ALA A 187 -3.47 4.37 5.76
CA ALA A 187 -3.99 3.67 4.60
C ALA A 187 -3.96 2.16 4.84
N LYS A 188 -5.14 1.56 5.02
CA LYS A 188 -5.31 0.17 5.44
C LYS A 188 -4.61 -0.81 4.49
N ASN A 189 -4.74 -0.57 3.18
CA ASN A 189 -4.13 -1.42 2.18
C ASN A 189 -2.60 -1.25 2.11
N CYS A 190 -2.02 -0.16 2.63
CA CYS A 190 -0.57 0.02 2.68
C CYS A 190 0.06 -0.60 3.94
N ALA A 191 -0.66 -0.67 5.05
CA ALA A 191 -0.15 -1.12 6.35
C ALA A 191 0.01 -2.64 6.49
N SER A 192 -0.49 -3.43 5.54
CA SER A 192 -0.32 -4.89 5.50
C SER A 192 -0.02 -5.33 4.07
N PRO A 193 1.19 -5.06 3.56
CA PRO A 193 1.65 -5.70 2.34
C PRO A 193 1.70 -7.21 2.60
N HIS A 194 0.98 -7.98 1.78
CA HIS A 194 0.84 -9.43 1.90
C HIS A 194 2.18 -10.18 1.78
#